data_AF-R6SSP7-F1
#
_entry.id   AF-R6SSP7-F1
#
_cell.length_a   1.000
_cell.length_b   1.000
_cell.length_c   1.000
_cell.angle_alpha   90.00
_cell.angle_beta   90.00
_cell.angle_gamma   90.00
#
_symmetry.space_group_name_H-M   'P 1'
#
loop_
_entity.id
_entity.type
_entity.pdbx_description
1 polymer ?
#
loop_
_entity_poly.entity_id
_entity_poly.type
_entity_poly.pdbx_seq_one_letter_code
_entity_poly.pdbx_strand_id
1 'polypeptide(L)'
;MRAVWGLFHLALLHTGGTVSAYGDNRYGQCETADWTDIVDLACGETFTVGVCRDGTLRFTSDAPHPEILRNAQGILSLAASPDAVALIRQDGTVLPVGFSDPYTFFFSALSDTVSLHCSEYRVAALCADGSVRYYPSPIIPQNKEDSPCEQAK
;
A
#
# COMPACT_ATOMS: atom_id res chain seq x y z
N MET A 1 13.80 -13.73 -2.04
CA MET A 1 12.53 -14.07 -1.35
C MET A 1 12.22 -12.97 -0.35
N ARG A 2 10.98 -12.47 -0.33
CA ARG A 2 10.48 -11.44 0.60
C ARG A 2 9.21 -11.95 1.27
N ALA A 3 9.07 -11.72 2.57
CA ALA A 3 7.85 -12.02 3.31
C ALA A 3 7.12 -10.71 3.64
N VAL A 4 5.79 -10.73 3.57
CA VAL A 4 4.92 -9.63 3.97
C VAL A 4 3.79 -10.18 4.85
N TRP A 5 3.26 -9.32 5.70
CA TRP A 5 2.33 -9.70 6.76
C TRP A 5 1.12 -8.78 6.71
N GLY A 6 -0.07 -9.39 6.76
CA GLY A 6 -1.32 -8.73 7.08
C GLY A 6 -1.68 -8.95 8.55
N LEU A 7 -2.91 -8.63 8.93
CA LEU A 7 -3.38 -8.88 10.31
C LEU A 7 -3.59 -10.38 10.60
N PHE A 8 -4.06 -11.14 9.60
CA PHE A 8 -4.47 -12.54 9.80
C PHE A 8 -3.81 -13.53 8.82
N HIS A 9 -2.97 -13.05 7.91
CA HIS A 9 -2.23 -13.88 6.96
C HIS A 9 -0.85 -13.29 6.65
N LEU A 10 -0.02 -14.09 6.00
CA LEU A 10 1.26 -13.68 5.45
C LEU A 10 1.36 -14.16 4.01
N ALA A 11 2.13 -13.45 3.20
CA ALA A 11 2.47 -13.86 1.84
C ALA A 11 3.99 -13.85 1.61
N LEU A 12 4.45 -14.81 0.83
CA LEU A 12 5.84 -14.99 0.44
C LEU A 12 5.98 -14.71 -1.06
N LEU A 13 6.80 -13.72 -1.40
CA LEU A 13 7.26 -13.48 -2.76
C LEU A 13 8.51 -14.31 -3.01
N HIS A 14 8.40 -15.30 -3.91
CA HIS A 14 9.49 -16.19 -4.28
C HIS A 14 10.41 -15.56 -5.33
N THR A 15 11.65 -16.02 -5.34
CA THR A 15 12.60 -15.69 -6.42
C THR A 15 12.09 -16.32 -7.71
N GLY A 16 11.52 -15.50 -8.60
CA GLY A 16 10.79 -15.97 -9.80
C GLY A 16 9.43 -15.29 -10.00
N GLY A 17 8.96 -14.53 -9.02
CA GLY A 17 7.74 -13.74 -9.13
C GLY A 17 6.44 -14.51 -8.88
N THR A 18 6.53 -15.72 -8.32
CA THR A 18 5.38 -16.47 -7.80
C THR A 18 5.13 -16.14 -6.33
N VAL A 19 3.91 -16.42 -5.87
CA VAL A 19 3.46 -16.06 -4.51
C VAL A 19 2.89 -17.29 -3.80
N SER A 20 3.10 -17.35 -2.49
CA SER A 20 2.40 -18.30 -1.62
C SER A 20 1.88 -17.55 -0.39
N ALA A 21 0.63 -17.77 -0.01
CA ALA A 21 0.02 -17.11 1.14
C ALA A 21 -0.52 -18.14 2.14
N TYR A 22 -0.42 -17.80 3.42
CA TYR A 22 -0.74 -18.68 4.55
C TYR A 22 -1.44 -17.89 5.66
N GLY A 23 -2.37 -18.54 6.36
CA GLY A 23 -3.09 -17.95 7.48
C GLY A 23 -4.60 -18.09 7.29
N ASP A 24 -5.33 -17.08 7.77
CA ASP A 24 -6.76 -16.98 7.51
C ASP A 24 -7.03 -16.85 6.01
N ASN A 25 -8.09 -17.51 5.55
CA ASN A 25 -8.52 -17.46 4.15
C ASN A 25 -10.05 -17.38 4.01
N ARG A 26 -10.76 -16.93 5.05
CA ARG A 26 -12.23 -16.80 5.04
C ARG A 26 -12.75 -15.86 3.96
N TYR A 27 -11.92 -14.91 3.51
CA TYR A 27 -12.24 -13.91 2.49
C TYR A 27 -11.46 -14.10 1.18
N GLY A 28 -10.70 -15.20 1.06
CA GLY A 28 -9.87 -15.49 -0.10
C GLY A 28 -8.53 -14.74 -0.12
N GLN A 29 -8.09 -14.16 1.01
CA GLN A 29 -6.84 -13.39 1.09
C GLN A 29 -5.57 -14.21 0.79
N CYS A 30 -5.67 -15.54 0.79
CA CYS A 30 -4.57 -16.45 0.44
C CYS A 30 -4.65 -17.00 -0.99
N GLU A 31 -5.68 -16.68 -1.77
CA GLU A 31 -5.88 -17.20 -3.14
C GLU A 31 -4.92 -16.54 -4.14
N THR A 32 -3.67 -16.99 -4.12
CA THR A 32 -2.53 -16.43 -4.87
C THR A 32 -1.85 -17.44 -5.81
N ALA A 33 -2.43 -18.64 -5.95
CA ALA A 33 -1.79 -19.77 -6.60
C ALA A 33 -1.49 -19.57 -8.10
N ASP A 34 -2.26 -18.72 -8.78
CA ASP A 34 -2.11 -18.40 -10.20
C ASP A 34 -1.27 -17.13 -10.45
N TRP A 35 -0.73 -16.50 -9.39
CA TRP A 35 0.02 -15.26 -9.52
C TRP A 35 1.44 -15.52 -10.01
N THR A 36 1.84 -14.73 -11.01
CA THR A 36 3.15 -14.78 -11.66
C THR A 36 3.63 -13.36 -11.96
N ASP A 37 4.93 -13.23 -12.26
CA ASP A 37 5.59 -11.95 -12.57
C ASP A 37 5.45 -10.87 -11.48
N ILE A 38 5.19 -11.26 -10.23
CA ILE A 38 5.09 -10.34 -9.11
C ILE A 38 6.48 -9.82 -8.73
N VAL A 39 6.57 -8.50 -8.53
CA VAL A 39 7.80 -7.81 -8.11
C VAL A 39 7.68 -7.17 -6.73
N ASP A 40 6.46 -6.91 -6.27
CA ASP A 40 6.19 -6.38 -4.92
C ASP A 40 4.86 -6.89 -4.36
N LEU A 41 4.72 -6.94 -3.03
CA LEU A 41 3.55 -7.43 -2.32
C LEU A 41 3.21 -6.57 -1.09
N ALA A 42 1.94 -6.53 -0.74
CA ALA A 42 1.45 -6.14 0.59
C ALA A 42 0.17 -6.90 0.95
N CYS A 43 -0.08 -7.00 2.25
CA CYS A 43 -1.22 -7.69 2.83
C CYS A 43 -1.96 -6.73 3.76
N GLY A 44 -3.28 -6.65 3.60
CA GLY A 44 -4.17 -5.98 4.54
C GLY A 44 -4.75 -6.96 5.56
N GLU A 45 -5.95 -6.70 6.06
CA GLU A 45 -6.68 -7.59 6.96
C GLU A 45 -7.28 -8.80 6.24
N THR A 46 -7.96 -8.52 5.13
CA THR A 46 -8.77 -9.49 4.38
C THR A 46 -8.35 -9.60 2.91
N PHE A 47 -7.21 -9.01 2.53
CA PHE A 47 -6.73 -9.03 1.16
C PHE A 47 -5.20 -9.08 1.02
N THR A 48 -4.75 -9.49 -0.17
CA THR A 48 -3.37 -9.39 -0.65
C THR A 48 -3.37 -8.62 -1.97
N VAL A 49 -2.37 -7.77 -2.19
CA VAL A 49 -2.13 -7.09 -3.48
C VAL A 49 -0.67 -7.29 -3.89
N GLY A 50 -0.45 -7.54 -5.17
CA GLY A 50 0.87 -7.63 -5.77
C GLY A 50 1.02 -6.78 -7.03
N VAL A 51 2.22 -6.21 -7.20
CA VAL A 51 2.62 -5.48 -8.41
C VAL A 51 3.23 -6.46 -9.39
N CYS A 52 2.71 -6.52 -10.62
CA CYS A 52 3.31 -7.26 -11.72
C CYS A 52 4.48 -6.47 -12.33
N ARG A 53 5.42 -7.16 -12.97
CA ARG A 53 6.60 -6.57 -13.63
C ARG A 53 6.25 -5.52 -14.68
N ASP A 54 5.07 -5.61 -15.29
CA ASP A 54 4.56 -4.65 -16.27
C ASP A 54 3.91 -3.40 -15.63
N GLY A 55 3.85 -3.32 -14.31
CA GLY A 55 3.26 -2.21 -13.56
C GLY A 55 1.75 -2.30 -13.37
N THR A 56 1.14 -3.46 -13.67
CA THR A 56 -0.26 -3.77 -13.35
C THR A 56 -0.37 -4.46 -11.98
N LEU A 57 -1.60 -4.74 -11.51
CA LEU A 57 -1.85 -5.33 -10.20
C LEU A 57 -2.55 -6.69 -10.28
N ARG A 58 -2.19 -7.59 -9.36
CA ARG A 58 -2.97 -8.77 -8.95
C ARG A 58 -3.46 -8.55 -7.53
N PHE A 59 -4.68 -8.96 -7.23
CA PHE A 59 -5.24 -8.82 -5.89
C PHE A 59 -6.33 -9.86 -5.63
N THR A 60 -6.51 -10.21 -4.36
CA THR A 60 -7.54 -11.15 -3.91
C THR A 60 -8.91 -10.48 -3.77
N SER A 61 -9.98 -11.25 -3.60
CA SER A 61 -11.37 -10.79 -3.76
C SER A 61 -11.79 -9.57 -2.93
N ASP A 62 -11.32 -9.44 -1.70
CA ASP A 62 -11.76 -8.39 -0.77
C ASP A 62 -10.85 -7.15 -0.75
N ALA A 63 -10.06 -6.94 -1.82
CA ALA A 63 -9.22 -5.75 -1.93
C ALA A 63 -10.07 -4.46 -2.06
N PRO A 64 -9.62 -3.33 -1.48
CA PRO A 64 -10.38 -2.09 -1.48
C PRO A 64 -10.52 -1.51 -2.90
N HIS A 65 -11.73 -1.07 -3.26
CA HIS A 65 -12.04 -0.43 -4.54
C HIS A 65 -11.42 -1.14 -5.76
N PRO A 66 -11.80 -2.41 -6.02
CA PRO A 66 -11.17 -3.24 -7.04
C PRO A 66 -11.26 -2.64 -8.45
N GLU A 67 -12.24 -1.79 -8.74
CA GLU A 67 -12.36 -1.03 -9.97
C GLU A 67 -11.19 -0.06 -10.19
N ILE A 68 -10.65 0.52 -9.13
CA ILE A 68 -9.47 1.41 -9.20
C ILE A 68 -8.22 0.55 -9.40
N LEU A 69 -8.08 -0.54 -8.64
CA LEU A 69 -6.92 -1.44 -8.74
C LEU A 69 -6.79 -2.08 -10.14
N ARG A 70 -7.91 -2.45 -10.79
CA ARG A 70 -7.90 -3.00 -12.16
C ARG A 70 -7.41 -2.00 -13.20
N ASN A 71 -7.69 -0.71 -12.99
CA ASN A 71 -7.36 0.35 -13.94
C ASN A 71 -6.04 1.06 -13.60
N ALA A 72 -5.42 0.75 -12.45
CA ALA A 72 -4.12 1.27 -12.07
C ALA A 72 -3.04 0.75 -13.03
N GLN A 73 -2.16 1.64 -13.47
CA GLN A 73 -1.07 1.37 -14.40
C GLN A 73 0.19 2.10 -13.96
N GLY A 74 1.36 1.60 -14.38
CA GLY A 74 2.64 2.20 -14.04
C GLY A 74 2.93 2.18 -12.53
N ILE A 75 2.45 1.15 -11.83
CA ILE A 75 2.74 0.96 -10.40
C ILE A 75 4.15 0.39 -10.24
N LEU A 76 4.91 0.98 -9.32
CA LEU A 76 6.28 0.59 -9.01
C LEU A 76 6.36 -0.25 -7.73
N SER A 77 5.64 0.15 -6.70
CA SER A 77 5.64 -0.47 -5.36
C SER A 77 4.35 -0.12 -4.63
N LEU A 78 4.08 -0.77 -3.50
CA LEU A 78 2.88 -0.53 -2.72
C LEU A 78 3.06 -0.79 -1.22
N ALA A 79 2.15 -0.23 -0.43
CA ALA A 79 2.03 -0.46 1.01
C ALA A 79 0.55 -0.55 1.40
N ALA A 80 0.21 -1.45 2.32
CA ALA A 80 -1.16 -1.65 2.77
C ALA A 80 -1.34 -1.27 4.25
N SER A 81 -2.49 -0.69 4.56
CA SER A 81 -3.09 -0.70 5.90
C SER A 81 -4.04 -1.92 6.01
N PRO A 82 -4.72 -2.14 7.15
CA PRO A 82 -5.72 -3.20 7.27
C PRO A 82 -6.80 -3.17 6.17
N ASP A 83 -7.22 -1.97 5.75
CA ASP A 83 -8.40 -1.72 4.92
C ASP A 83 -8.11 -0.94 3.61
N ALA A 84 -6.89 -0.44 3.43
CA ALA A 84 -6.51 0.41 2.31
C ALA A 84 -5.14 0.04 1.73
N VAL A 85 -4.86 0.48 0.51
CA VAL A 85 -3.56 0.29 -0.17
C VAL A 85 -3.12 1.58 -0.85
N ALA A 86 -1.86 1.95 -0.63
CA ALA A 86 -1.20 3.08 -1.27
C ALA A 86 -0.26 2.55 -2.35
N LEU A 87 -0.48 3.00 -3.58
CA LEU A 87 0.29 2.56 -4.75
C LEU A 87 1.26 3.66 -5.16
N ILE A 88 2.56 3.36 -5.14
CA ILE A 88 3.60 4.27 -5.64
C ILE A 88 3.69 4.08 -7.15
N ARG A 89 3.52 5.17 -7.91
CA ARG A 89 3.66 5.17 -9.36
C ARG A 89 5.10 5.42 -9.78
N GLN A 90 5.43 5.05 -11.01
CA GLN A 90 6.75 5.29 -11.62
C GLN A 90 7.13 6.78 -11.72
N ASP A 91 6.15 7.68 -11.72
CA ASP A 91 6.37 9.13 -11.71
C ASP A 91 6.61 9.70 -10.30
N GLY A 92 6.67 8.85 -9.26
CA GLY A 92 6.89 9.24 -7.87
C GLY A 92 5.64 9.74 -7.14
N THR A 93 4.48 9.79 -7.79
CA THR A 93 3.19 10.09 -7.15
C THR A 93 2.63 8.87 -6.43
N VAL A 94 1.69 9.09 -5.50
CA VAL A 94 1.03 8.00 -4.78
C VAL A 94 -0.48 8.02 -5.05
N LEU A 95 -1.02 6.86 -5.43
CA LEU A 95 -2.47 6.63 -5.52
C LEU A 95 -2.97 5.97 -4.24
N PRO A 96 -3.73 6.68 -3.39
CA PRO A 96 -4.44 6.04 -2.29
C PRO A 96 -5.68 5.31 -2.82
N VAL A 97 -5.90 4.09 -2.33
CA VAL A 97 -7.08 3.28 -2.63
C VAL A 97 -7.65 2.77 -1.31
N GLY A 98 -8.88 3.16 -0.96
CA GLY A 98 -9.52 2.82 0.31
C GLY A 98 -9.22 3.78 1.47
N PHE A 99 -8.30 4.73 1.30
CA PHE A 99 -8.08 5.78 2.29
C PHE A 99 -9.20 6.83 2.23
N SER A 100 -9.64 7.28 3.39
CA SER A 100 -10.57 8.40 3.55
C SER A 100 -9.84 9.68 3.96
N ASP A 101 -10.52 10.83 3.88
CA ASP A 101 -9.96 12.08 4.37
C ASP A 101 -9.66 12.01 5.87
N PRO A 102 -8.55 12.61 6.33
CA PRO A 102 -7.70 13.58 5.63
C PRO A 102 -6.53 12.98 4.79
N TYR A 103 -6.39 11.66 4.70
CA TYR A 103 -5.24 11.03 4.04
C TYR A 103 -5.18 11.32 2.53
N THR A 104 -6.31 11.46 1.85
CA THR A 104 -6.35 11.77 0.41
C THR A 104 -5.56 13.03 0.08
N PHE A 105 -5.68 14.07 0.91
CA PHE A 105 -4.93 15.32 0.76
C PHE A 105 -3.43 15.15 1.02
N PHE A 106 -3.06 14.29 1.96
CA PHE A 106 -1.65 13.99 2.20
C PHE A 106 -1.02 13.30 1.00
N PHE A 107 -1.65 12.24 0.48
CA PHE A 107 -1.14 11.50 -0.67
C PHE A 107 -1.07 12.35 -1.94
N SER A 108 -2.01 13.28 -2.16
CA SER A 108 -1.97 14.18 -3.32
C SER A 108 -0.82 15.21 -3.24
N ALA A 109 -0.28 15.46 -2.06
CA ALA A 109 0.89 16.32 -1.84
C ALA A 109 2.23 15.57 -1.89
N LEU A 110 2.21 14.24 -2.00
CA LEU A 110 3.43 13.44 -2.14
C LEU A 110 3.92 13.46 -3.59
N SER A 111 5.22 13.73 -3.74
CA SER A 111 5.97 13.60 -4.99
C SER A 111 7.29 12.92 -4.70
N ASP A 112 7.93 12.39 -5.76
CA ASP A 112 9.26 11.77 -5.68
C ASP A 112 9.35 10.68 -4.60
N THR A 113 8.24 9.98 -4.34
CA THR A 113 8.17 8.95 -3.29
C THR A 113 8.84 7.67 -3.78
N VAL A 114 9.79 7.16 -3.00
CA VAL A 114 10.54 5.94 -3.33
C VAL A 114 10.20 4.76 -2.43
N SER A 115 9.65 5.02 -1.24
CA SER A 115 9.17 4.00 -0.32
C SER A 115 8.09 4.58 0.57
N LEU A 116 7.17 3.73 1.00
CA LEU A 116 6.04 4.14 1.84
C LEU A 116 5.70 3.04 2.84
N HIS A 117 5.28 3.44 4.03
CA HIS A 117 4.76 2.56 5.06
C HIS A 117 3.40 3.07 5.52
N CYS A 118 2.42 2.18 5.56
CA CYS A 118 1.07 2.44 6.04
C CYS A 118 0.82 1.61 7.30
N SER A 119 0.17 2.23 8.28
CA SER A 119 -0.55 1.54 9.35
C SER A 119 -2.00 2.05 9.39
N GLU A 120 -2.80 1.52 10.31
CA GLU A 120 -4.21 1.89 10.48
C GLU A 120 -4.44 3.42 10.61
N TYR A 121 -3.47 4.16 11.17
CA TYR A 121 -3.60 5.60 11.43
C TYR A 121 -2.38 6.44 11.06
N ARG A 122 -1.38 5.87 10.39
CA ARG A 122 -0.14 6.59 10.08
C ARG A 122 0.37 6.22 8.72
N VAL A 123 0.91 7.22 8.04
CA VAL A 123 1.62 7.04 6.77
C VAL A 123 2.94 7.76 6.88
N ALA A 124 4.01 7.10 6.47
CA ALA A 124 5.33 7.70 6.29
C ALA A 124 5.84 7.38 4.89
N ALA A 125 6.31 8.40 4.18
CA ALA A 125 6.84 8.32 2.84
C ALA A 125 8.30 8.80 2.85
N LEU A 126 9.20 8.01 2.27
CA LEU A 126 10.57 8.40 1.97
C LEU A 126 10.60 8.99 0.57
N CYS A 127 11.09 10.22 0.44
CA CYS A 127 11.30 10.89 -0.83
C CYS A 127 12.71 10.59 -1.38
N ALA A 128 12.87 10.75 -2.70
CA ALA A 128 14.14 10.51 -3.40
C ALA A 128 15.30 11.41 -2.92
N ASP A 129 14.98 12.57 -2.35
CA ASP A 129 15.94 13.50 -1.74
C ASP A 129 16.40 13.07 -0.33
N GLY A 130 15.87 11.96 0.19
CA GLY A 130 16.14 11.44 1.53
C GLY A 130 15.25 12.01 2.63
N SER A 131 14.35 12.95 2.33
CA SER A 131 13.40 13.48 3.31
C SER A 131 12.30 12.47 3.63
N VAL A 132 11.80 12.53 4.88
CA VAL A 132 10.62 11.75 5.29
C VAL A 132 9.43 12.69 5.47
N ARG A 133 8.37 12.42 4.71
CA ARG A 133 7.07 13.08 4.87
C ARG A 133 6.15 12.12 5.58
N TYR A 134 5.53 12.55 6.67
CA TYR A 134 4.60 11.70 7.40
C TYR A 134 3.33 12.46 7.75
N TYR A 135 2.24 11.72 7.83
CA TYR A 135 0.99 12.20 8.39
C TYR A 135 0.98 11.77 9.87
N PRO A 136 1.12 12.70 10.83
CA PRO A 136 0.94 12.37 12.23
C PRO A 136 -0.51 11.94 12.43
N SER A 137 -0.72 10.82 13.16
CA SER A 137 -2.04 10.40 13.62
C SER A 137 -2.84 11.62 14.09
N PRO A 138 -4.14 11.74 13.79
CA PRO A 138 -4.97 12.69 14.49
C PRO A 138 -5.05 12.22 15.95
N ILE A 139 -4.10 12.63 16.80
CA ILE A 139 -4.49 12.98 18.15
C ILE A 139 -5.54 14.05 17.89
N ILE A 140 -6.82 13.76 18.15
CA ILE A 140 -7.92 14.70 17.94
C ILE A 140 -7.42 16.06 18.43
N PRO A 141 -7.14 17.01 17.53
CA PRO A 141 -6.69 18.32 17.96
C PRO A 141 -7.88 18.90 18.72
N GLN A 142 -7.69 19.31 19.97
CA GLN A 142 -8.74 20.07 20.64
C GLN A 142 -9.03 21.39 19.91
N ASN A 143 -8.22 21.80 18.92
CA ASN A 143 -8.36 23.03 18.13
C ASN A 143 -8.01 22.85 16.64
N LYS A 144 -8.76 23.56 15.77
CA LYS A 144 -8.84 23.40 14.30
C LYS A 144 -7.66 23.91 13.46
N GLU A 145 -6.48 24.18 14.01
CA GLU A 145 -5.43 24.93 13.27
C GLU A 145 -4.16 24.15 12.88
N ASP A 146 -4.06 22.85 13.17
CA ASP A 146 -2.82 22.10 12.87
C ASP A 146 -2.84 21.50 11.46
N SER A 147 -2.02 22.08 10.58
CA SER A 147 -1.74 21.60 9.21
C SER A 147 -0.97 20.26 9.23
N PRO A 148 -1.34 19.25 8.44
CA PRO A 148 -0.98 17.88 8.75
C PRO A 148 0.26 17.31 8.02
N CYS A 149 1.11 18.15 7.42
CA CYS A 149 2.32 17.67 6.73
C CYS A 149 3.56 18.10 7.51
N GLU A 150 4.07 17.23 8.38
CA GLU A 150 5.33 17.43 9.09
C GLU A 150 6.47 16.74 8.33
N GLN A 151 7.60 17.45 8.16
CA GLN A 151 8.82 16.94 7.53
C GLN A 151 9.87 16.68 8.61
N ALA A 152 10.38 15.46 8.68
CA ALA A 152 11.56 15.13 9.49
C ALA A 152 12.81 15.12 8.59
N LYS A 153 13.89 15.75 9.07
CA LYS A 153 15.23 15.72 8.47
C LYS A 153 16.12 14.72 9.19
#